data_AF-A0A382WKJ6-F1
#
_entry.id   AF-A0A382WKJ6-F1
#
_cell.length_a   1.000
_cell.length_b   1.000
_cell.length_c   1.000
_cell.angle_alpha   90.00
_cell.angle_beta   90.00
_cell.angle_gamma   90.00
#
_symmetry.space_group_name_H-M   'P 1'
#
loop_
_entity.id
_entity.type
_entity.pdbx_description
1 polymer ?
#
loop_
_entity_poly.entity_id
_entity_poly.type
_entity_poly.pdbx_seq_one_letter_code
_entity_poly.pdbx_strand_id
1 'polypeptide(L)'
;MEKFKPGVMPFADFEPHWNGTLFRQGTELIAVARGNLDMTITSAQQLAEFIPEFSIFTAGYVHRDAAHQVSVFNDPLMQPFKDRVATVLGVKLLAVMYLGRRQLNLRTDQQIMTPEDLQGVKLRMPGSATWQFLGKALGANPTPMAFSEV
;
A
#
# COMPACT_ATOMS: atom_id res chain seq x y z
N MET A 1 16.01 -11.12 -0.31
CA MET A 1 16.52 -11.82 -1.51
C MET A 1 17.42 -13.00 -1.19
N GLU A 2 18.26 -12.90 -0.16
CA GLU A 2 19.14 -13.98 0.33
C GLU A 2 18.41 -15.31 0.64
N LYS A 3 17.13 -15.25 1.05
CA LYS A 3 16.33 -16.47 1.31
C LYS A 3 15.44 -16.87 0.13
N PHE A 4 14.77 -15.90 -0.49
CA PHE A 4 13.79 -16.17 -1.54
C PHE A 4 14.43 -16.74 -2.81
N LYS A 5 15.51 -16.11 -3.30
CA LYS A 5 16.18 -16.55 -4.54
C LYS A 5 16.67 -18.00 -4.44
N PRO A 6 17.46 -18.40 -3.41
CA PRO A 6 17.85 -19.81 -3.28
C PRO A 6 16.67 -20.77 -3.13
N GLY A 7 15.57 -20.33 -2.53
CA GLY A 7 14.38 -21.14 -2.32
C GLY A 7 13.59 -21.47 -3.60
N VAL A 8 13.70 -20.64 -4.65
CA VAL A 8 12.97 -20.84 -5.92
C VAL A 8 13.83 -21.36 -7.06
N MET A 9 15.15 -21.21 -6.97
CA MET A 9 16.11 -21.68 -7.98
C MET A 9 15.94 -23.13 -8.46
N PRO A 10 15.42 -24.10 -7.67
CA PRO A 10 15.17 -25.44 -8.18
C PRO A 10 14.09 -25.54 -9.27
N PHE A 11 13.22 -24.54 -9.41
CA PHE A 11 12.06 -24.60 -10.31
C PHE A 11 11.73 -23.28 -11.04
N ALA A 12 12.45 -22.19 -10.76
CA ALA A 12 12.24 -20.91 -11.42
C ALA A 12 13.52 -20.05 -11.43
N ASP A 13 13.68 -19.26 -12.49
CA ASP A 13 14.65 -18.16 -12.53
C ASP A 13 14.12 -16.95 -11.76
N PHE A 14 15.02 -16.23 -11.10
CA PHE A 14 14.66 -15.05 -10.32
C PHE A 14 15.36 -13.80 -10.84
N GLU A 15 14.57 -12.92 -11.47
CA GLU A 15 15.00 -11.66 -12.08
C GLU A 15 14.36 -10.46 -11.35
N PRO A 16 15.03 -9.89 -10.33
CA PRO A 16 14.48 -8.76 -9.60
C PRO A 16 14.69 -7.44 -10.34
N HIS A 17 13.65 -6.60 -10.38
CA HIS A 17 13.72 -5.23 -10.86
C HIS A 17 13.39 -4.24 -9.74
N TRP A 18 14.19 -3.18 -9.61
CA TRP A 18 14.12 -2.22 -8.51
C TRP A 18 13.81 -0.82 -9.02
N ASN A 19 13.51 0.12 -8.12
CA ASN A 19 13.38 1.55 -8.44
C ASN A 19 12.40 1.85 -9.59
N GLY A 20 11.38 1.01 -9.76
CA GLY A 20 10.39 1.16 -10.82
C GLY A 20 10.94 1.00 -12.25
N THR A 21 12.08 0.31 -12.44
CA THR A 21 12.69 0.15 -13.77
C THR A 21 11.87 -0.72 -14.72
N LEU A 22 11.01 -1.59 -14.20
CA LEU A 22 10.16 -2.49 -15.00
C LEU A 22 8.71 -1.97 -15.09
N PHE A 23 8.10 -1.67 -13.94
CA PHE A 23 6.77 -1.08 -13.85
C PHE A 23 6.79 0.12 -12.90
N ARG A 24 5.97 1.13 -13.19
CA ARG A 24 5.81 2.30 -12.30
C ARG A 24 5.00 1.91 -11.07
N GLN A 25 5.27 2.58 -9.95
CA GLN A 25 4.50 2.40 -8.73
C GLN A 25 3.01 2.63 -8.98
N GLY A 26 2.19 1.66 -8.58
CA GLY A 26 0.75 1.67 -8.76
C GLY A 26 0.27 0.73 -9.87
N THR A 27 1.10 0.42 -10.86
CA THR A 27 0.68 -0.40 -12.02
C THR A 27 1.06 -1.87 -11.90
N GLU A 28 1.83 -2.25 -10.88
CA GLU A 28 2.40 -3.60 -10.76
C GLU A 28 1.33 -4.66 -10.50
N LEU A 29 0.33 -4.37 -9.66
CA LEU A 29 -0.77 -5.33 -9.39
C LEU A 29 -1.54 -5.68 -10.67
N ILE A 30 -1.77 -4.68 -11.53
CA ILE A 30 -2.42 -4.88 -12.83
C ILE A 30 -1.53 -5.70 -13.76
N ALA A 31 -0.22 -5.46 -13.74
CA ALA A 31 0.73 -6.24 -14.52
C ALA A 31 0.71 -7.72 -14.10
N VAL A 32 0.65 -8.01 -12.80
CA VAL A 32 0.50 -9.39 -12.30
C VAL A 32 -0.83 -10.00 -12.74
N ALA A 33 -1.94 -9.29 -12.56
CA ALA A 33 -3.27 -9.77 -12.97
C ALA A 33 -3.38 -10.06 -14.48
N ARG A 34 -2.57 -9.41 -15.32
CA ARG A 34 -2.51 -9.63 -16.77
C ARG A 34 -1.47 -10.66 -17.21
N GLY A 35 -0.67 -11.20 -16.29
CA GLY A 35 0.42 -12.13 -16.61
C GLY A 35 1.67 -11.47 -17.21
N ASN A 36 1.82 -10.15 -17.07
CA ASN A 36 3.00 -9.40 -17.54
C ASN A 36 4.10 -9.26 -16.47
N LEU A 37 3.81 -9.66 -15.23
CA LEU A 37 4.73 -9.64 -14.09
C LEU A 37 4.39 -10.82 -13.17
N ASP A 38 5.37 -11.58 -12.70
CA ASP A 38 5.07 -12.76 -11.86
C ASP A 38 4.75 -12.38 -10.41
N MET A 39 5.49 -11.41 -9.86
CA MET A 39 5.40 -11.05 -8.44
C MET A 39 5.66 -9.57 -8.19
N THR A 40 4.93 -9.01 -7.23
CA THR A 40 5.14 -7.64 -6.74
C THR A 40 4.73 -7.51 -5.28
N ILE A 41 5.07 -6.38 -4.66
CA ILE A 41 4.48 -5.94 -3.41
C ILE A 41 3.26 -5.09 -3.76
N THR A 42 2.11 -5.42 -3.18
CA THR A 42 0.89 -4.62 -3.30
C THR A 42 0.46 -4.07 -1.93
N SER A 43 -0.40 -3.07 -1.95
CA SER A 43 -0.97 -2.44 -0.76
C SER A 43 -2.49 -2.64 -0.73
N ALA A 44 -3.08 -2.55 0.47
CA ALA A 44 -4.54 -2.55 0.59
C ALA A 44 -5.21 -1.45 -0.22
N GLN A 45 -4.54 -0.31 -0.45
CA GLN A 45 -5.02 0.76 -1.31
C GLN A 45 -5.17 0.30 -2.76
N GLN A 46 -4.15 -0.38 -3.32
CA GLN A 46 -4.22 -0.88 -4.69
C GLN A 46 -5.27 -1.99 -4.83
N LEU A 47 -5.40 -2.86 -3.82
CA LEU A 47 -6.44 -3.89 -3.82
C LEU A 47 -7.84 -3.28 -3.77
N ALA A 48 -8.03 -2.18 -3.02
CA ALA A 48 -9.30 -1.47 -2.91
C ALA A 48 -9.79 -0.85 -4.22
N GLU A 49 -8.93 -0.65 -5.21
CA GLU A 49 -9.33 -0.20 -6.56
C GLU A 49 -10.15 -1.26 -7.31
N PHE A 50 -9.98 -2.54 -6.97
CA PHE A 50 -10.68 -3.68 -7.59
C PHE A 50 -11.69 -4.34 -6.64
N ILE A 51 -11.39 -4.34 -5.34
CA ILE A 51 -12.14 -5.03 -4.28
C ILE A 51 -12.35 -4.01 -3.15
N PRO A 52 -13.40 -3.15 -3.23
CA PRO A 52 -13.59 -2.01 -2.34
C PRO A 52 -13.56 -2.32 -0.84
N GLU A 53 -13.86 -3.56 -0.45
CA GLU A 53 -13.81 -4.03 0.93
C GLU A 53 -12.41 -3.90 1.55
N PHE A 54 -11.34 -3.92 0.76
CA PHE A 54 -9.97 -3.67 1.25
C PHE A 54 -9.75 -2.24 1.75
N SER A 55 -10.64 -1.30 1.43
CA SER A 55 -10.49 0.10 1.82
C SER A 55 -10.42 0.31 3.34
N ILE A 56 -11.05 -0.57 4.13
CA ILE A 56 -10.98 -0.49 5.60
C ILE A 56 -9.55 -0.54 6.14
N PHE A 57 -8.68 -1.33 5.50
CA PHE A 57 -7.28 -1.47 5.90
C PHE A 57 -6.41 -0.25 5.51
N THR A 58 -6.98 0.69 4.76
CA THR A 58 -6.33 1.96 4.39
C THR A 58 -6.74 3.12 5.29
N ALA A 59 -7.75 2.92 6.16
CA ALA A 59 -8.22 3.93 7.07
C ALA A 59 -7.12 4.33 8.07
N GLY A 60 -7.00 5.63 8.32
CA GLY A 60 -6.10 6.14 9.34
C GLY A 60 -6.46 5.57 10.72
N TYR A 61 -5.44 5.25 11.51
CA TYR A 61 -5.57 4.79 12.89
C TYR A 61 -6.27 3.42 13.12
N VAL A 62 -6.64 2.68 12.05
CA VAL A 62 -7.24 1.34 12.19
C VAL A 62 -6.28 0.31 12.78
N HIS A 63 -4.99 0.39 12.41
CA HIS A 63 -3.94 -0.46 12.96
C HIS A 63 -3.18 0.29 14.07
N ARG A 64 -3.15 -0.30 15.27
CA ARG A 64 -2.45 0.26 16.44
C ARG A 64 -0.93 0.30 16.28
N ASP A 65 -0.35 -0.78 15.75
CA ASP A 65 1.09 -0.96 15.57
C ASP A 65 1.38 -2.03 14.51
N ALA A 66 2.67 -2.28 14.27
CA ALA A 66 3.14 -3.27 13.30
C ALA A 66 2.69 -4.71 13.63
N ALA A 67 2.70 -5.09 14.91
CA ALA A 67 2.32 -6.42 15.35
C ALA A 67 0.82 -6.64 15.15
N HIS A 68 -0.01 -5.65 15.45
CA HIS A 68 -1.44 -5.68 15.18
C HIS A 68 -1.73 -5.80 13.68
N GLN A 69 -1.04 -5.05 12.83
CA GLN A 69 -1.20 -5.19 11.38
C GLN A 69 -0.87 -6.62 10.92
N VAL A 70 0.27 -7.15 11.33
CA VAL A 70 0.67 -8.53 10.96
C VAL A 70 -0.35 -9.56 11.46
N SER A 71 -0.85 -9.39 12.69
CA SER A 71 -1.91 -10.24 13.27
C SER A 71 -3.17 -10.21 12.42
N VAL A 72 -3.67 -9.03 12.05
CA VAL A 72 -4.91 -8.88 11.25
C VAL A 72 -4.76 -9.59 9.90
N PHE A 73 -3.64 -9.38 9.19
CA PHE A 73 -3.48 -9.95 7.85
C PHE A 73 -3.23 -11.47 7.83
N ASN A 74 -2.81 -12.04 8.96
CA ASN A 74 -2.62 -13.48 9.14
C ASN A 74 -3.81 -14.19 9.79
N ASP A 75 -4.78 -13.43 10.31
CA ASP A 75 -5.98 -13.99 10.94
C ASP A 75 -6.90 -14.68 9.91
N PRO A 76 -7.63 -15.75 10.30
CA PRO A 76 -8.64 -16.40 9.45
C PRO A 76 -9.69 -15.44 8.85
N LEU A 77 -9.94 -14.28 9.47
CA LEU A 77 -10.80 -13.23 8.91
C LEU A 77 -10.40 -12.81 7.50
N MET A 78 -9.12 -12.95 7.13
CA MET A 78 -8.61 -12.58 5.82
C MET A 78 -8.81 -13.64 4.75
N GLN A 79 -9.25 -14.85 5.09
CA GLN A 79 -9.43 -15.91 4.10
C GLN A 79 -10.41 -15.51 2.98
N PRO A 80 -11.61 -14.97 3.28
CA PRO A 80 -12.54 -14.51 2.24
C PRO A 80 -11.94 -13.41 1.35
N PHE A 81 -11.14 -12.51 1.94
CA PHE A 81 -10.44 -11.46 1.19
C PHE A 81 -9.39 -12.04 0.24
N LYS A 82 -8.59 -13.01 0.69
CA LYS A 82 -7.59 -13.70 -0.14
C LYS A 82 -8.25 -14.46 -1.30
N ASP A 83 -9.33 -15.17 -1.03
CA ASP A 83 -10.09 -15.92 -2.04
C ASP A 83 -10.72 -14.97 -3.07
N ARG A 84 -11.19 -13.80 -2.63
CA ARG A 84 -11.70 -12.76 -3.52
C ARG A 84 -10.62 -12.21 -4.45
N VAL A 85 -9.41 -11.95 -3.93
CA VAL A 85 -8.27 -11.51 -4.76
C VAL A 85 -7.92 -12.56 -5.81
N ALA A 86 -7.85 -13.83 -5.42
CA ALA A 86 -7.58 -14.92 -6.36
C ALA A 86 -8.65 -15.02 -7.45
N THR A 87 -9.93 -14.91 -7.08
CA THR A 87 -11.04 -15.03 -8.03
C THR A 87 -11.15 -13.83 -8.97
N VAL A 88 -10.98 -12.60 -8.46
CA VAL A 88 -11.20 -11.38 -9.24
C VAL A 88 -9.99 -11.01 -10.08
N LEU A 89 -8.78 -11.22 -9.57
CA LEU A 89 -7.54 -10.76 -10.19
C LEU A 89 -6.66 -11.89 -10.71
N GLY A 90 -6.94 -13.15 -10.36
CA GLY A 90 -6.00 -14.26 -10.62
C GLY A 90 -4.71 -14.15 -9.81
N VAL A 91 -4.70 -13.33 -8.75
CA VAL A 91 -3.49 -13.04 -7.93
C VAL A 91 -3.55 -13.79 -6.62
N LYS A 92 -2.43 -14.38 -6.19
CA LYS A 92 -2.30 -15.03 -4.88
C LYS A 92 -1.55 -14.14 -3.90
N LEU A 93 -2.18 -13.79 -2.77
CA LEU A 93 -1.51 -13.10 -1.67
C LEU A 93 -0.69 -14.10 -0.85
N LEU A 94 0.64 -13.94 -0.83
CA LEU A 94 1.56 -14.91 -0.24
C LEU A 94 1.90 -14.63 1.23
N ALA A 95 2.15 -13.37 1.56
CA ALA A 95 2.58 -12.96 2.90
C ALA A 95 2.23 -11.49 3.15
N VAL A 96 2.13 -11.13 4.44
CA VAL A 96 2.06 -9.73 4.87
C VAL A 96 3.45 -9.19 5.16
N MET A 97 3.69 -7.94 4.75
CA MET A 97 4.89 -7.18 5.10
C MET A 97 4.50 -5.88 5.80
N TYR A 98 5.26 -5.50 6.82
CA TYR A 98 5.17 -4.18 7.43
C TYR A 98 6.13 -3.22 6.72
N LEU A 99 5.60 -2.13 6.15
CA LEU A 99 6.37 -1.12 5.39
C LEU A 99 6.67 0.15 6.21
N GLY A 100 6.40 0.13 7.51
CA GLY A 100 6.58 1.29 8.39
C GLY A 100 5.29 2.06 8.68
N ARG A 101 5.35 2.92 9.70
CA ARG A 101 4.27 3.85 10.05
C ARG A 101 4.50 5.15 9.30
N ARG A 102 3.47 5.64 8.60
CA ARG A 102 3.56 6.94 7.94
C ARG A 102 3.62 8.04 8.98
N GLN A 103 4.52 9.00 8.75
CA GLN A 103 4.67 10.21 9.55
C GLN A 103 4.39 11.42 8.67
N LEU A 104 3.85 12.47 9.28
CA LEU A 104 3.71 13.76 8.63
C LEU A 104 5.10 14.37 8.42
N ASN A 105 5.38 14.81 7.19
CA ASN A 105 6.61 15.51 6.86
C ASN A 105 6.23 16.77 6.08
N LEU A 106 6.75 17.91 6.49
CA LEU A 106 6.58 19.18 5.80
C LEU A 106 7.91 19.59 5.16
N ARG A 107 7.83 20.37 4.07
CA ARG A 107 9.00 21.02 3.47
C ARG A 107 9.45 22.26 4.24
N THR A 108 8.67 22.67 5.24
CA THR A 108 8.92 23.82 6.11
C THR A 108 9.27 23.34 7.51
N ASP A 109 9.86 24.22 8.31
CA ASP A 109 10.18 23.96 9.73
C ASP A 109 8.96 24.13 10.66
N GLN A 110 7.75 24.25 10.10
CA GLN A 110 6.54 24.40 10.88
C GLN A 110 6.33 23.15 11.74
N GLN A 111 6.19 23.34 13.04
CA GLN A 111 5.84 22.25 13.96
C GLN A 111 4.33 22.02 13.93
N ILE A 112 3.94 20.75 13.88
CA ILE A 112 2.55 20.31 13.87
C ILE A 112 2.34 19.42 15.09
N MET A 113 1.65 19.97 16.08
CA MET A 113 1.38 19.30 17.36
C MET A 113 -0.10 18.94 17.50
N THR A 114 -0.99 19.67 16.83
CA THR A 114 -2.43 19.36 16.78
C THR A 114 -2.96 19.39 15.34
N PRO A 115 -4.14 18.80 15.07
CA PRO A 115 -4.78 18.88 13.75
C PRO A 115 -5.03 20.32 13.27
N GLU A 116 -5.28 21.27 14.18
CA GLU A 116 -5.51 22.68 13.85
C GLU A 116 -4.28 23.33 13.20
N ASP A 117 -3.07 22.89 13.56
CA ASP A 117 -1.82 23.40 12.96
C ASP A 117 -1.72 23.06 11.46
N LEU A 118 -2.49 22.09 10.97
CA LEU A 118 -2.56 21.73 9.54
C LEU A 118 -3.48 22.64 8.72
N GLN A 119 -4.19 23.57 9.34
CA GLN A 119 -5.10 24.45 8.63
C GLN A 119 -4.37 25.23 7.53
N GLY A 120 -4.88 25.15 6.29
CA GLY A 120 -4.28 25.82 5.14
C GLY A 120 -3.07 25.09 4.53
N VAL A 121 -2.48 24.11 5.22
CA VAL A 121 -1.32 23.34 4.74
C VAL A 121 -1.71 22.51 3.52
N LYS A 122 -1.07 22.78 2.38
CA LYS A 122 -1.18 21.94 1.19
C LYS A 122 -0.38 20.66 1.40
N LEU A 123 -1.06 19.55 1.64
CA LEU A 123 -0.43 18.28 1.95
C LEU A 123 -0.55 17.33 0.76
N ARG A 124 0.58 16.89 0.20
CA ARG A 124 0.54 15.83 -0.81
C ARG A 124 0.04 14.54 -0.17
N MET A 125 -0.99 13.94 -0.77
CA MET A 125 -1.55 12.64 -0.35
C MET A 125 -1.68 11.70 -1.56
N PRO A 126 -1.61 10.37 -1.39
CA PRO A 126 -1.95 9.43 -2.47
C PRO A 126 -3.35 9.70 -3.04
N GLY A 127 -3.55 9.39 -4.32
CA GLY A 127 -4.75 9.80 -5.05
C GLY A 127 -6.06 9.13 -4.63
N SER A 128 -6.02 8.01 -3.90
CA SER A 128 -7.24 7.29 -3.50
C SER A 128 -8.13 8.11 -2.57
N ALA A 129 -9.45 7.91 -2.66
CA ALA A 129 -10.43 8.59 -1.82
C ALA A 129 -10.13 8.49 -0.31
N THR A 130 -9.70 7.33 0.20
CA THR A 130 -9.39 7.16 1.63
C THR A 130 -8.22 8.01 2.09
N TRP A 131 -7.14 8.11 1.30
CA TRP A 131 -6.01 8.99 1.63
C TRP A 131 -6.40 10.47 1.57
N GLN A 132 -7.20 10.86 0.57
CA GLN A 132 -7.72 12.22 0.49
C GLN A 132 -8.63 12.55 1.67
N PHE A 133 -9.48 11.60 2.08
CA PHE A 133 -10.30 11.73 3.27
C PHE A 133 -9.45 11.88 4.54
N LEU A 134 -8.44 11.03 4.73
CA LEU A 134 -7.54 11.13 5.88
C LEU A 134 -6.86 12.50 5.95
N GLY A 135 -6.35 13.01 4.82
CA GLY A 135 -5.73 14.34 4.79
C GLY A 135 -6.68 15.45 5.22
N LYS A 136 -7.93 15.42 4.75
CA LYS A 136 -8.98 16.37 5.18
C LYS A 136 -9.34 16.19 6.66
N ALA A 137 -9.48 14.95 7.12
CA ALA A 137 -9.83 14.63 8.51
C ALA A 137 -8.74 15.06 9.50
N LEU A 138 -7.48 15.11 9.06
CA LEU A 138 -6.37 15.67 9.83
C LEU A 138 -6.34 17.21 9.84
N GLY A 139 -7.19 17.90 9.07
CA GLY A 139 -7.24 19.37 9.00
C GLY A 139 -6.44 20.00 7.85
N ALA A 140 -5.78 19.20 7.02
CA ALA A 140 -4.98 19.69 5.89
C ALA A 140 -5.83 19.97 4.63
N ASN A 141 -5.21 20.63 3.65
CA ASN A 141 -5.70 20.73 2.28
C ASN A 141 -4.99 19.69 1.39
N PRO A 142 -5.50 18.44 1.28
CA PRO A 142 -4.79 17.40 0.56
C PRO A 142 -4.84 17.63 -0.94
N THR A 143 -3.71 17.37 -1.60
CA THR A 143 -3.58 17.40 -3.06
C THR A 143 -3.15 16.02 -3.55
N PRO A 144 -3.90 15.38 -4.46
CA PRO A 144 -3.51 14.10 -5.05
C PRO A 144 -2.32 14.31 -5.99
N MET A 145 -1.28 13.49 -5.86
CA MET A 145 -0.09 13.54 -6.72
C MET A 145 0.62 12.18 -6.74
N ALA A 146 1.19 11.78 -7.87
CA ALA A 146 1.93 10.53 -7.95
C ALA A 146 3.20 10.61 -7.09
N PHE A 147 3.69 9.46 -6.59
CA PHE A 147 4.86 9.47 -5.70
C PHE A 147 6.14 9.96 -6.39
N SER A 148 6.28 9.68 -7.69
CA SER A 148 7.42 10.12 -8.49
C SER A 148 7.44 11.63 -8.78
N GLU A 149 6.38 12.36 -8.42
CA GLU A 149 6.22 13.79 -8.70
C GLU A 149 6.33 14.67 -7.44
N VAL A 150 6.58 14.06 -6.26
CA VAL A 150 6.52 14.71 -4.94
C VAL A 150 7.66 15.67 -4.67
#